data_AF-F1LDP5-F1
#
_entry.id   AF-F1LDP5-F1
#
_cell.length_a   1.000
_cell.length_b   1.000
_cell.length_c   1.000
_cell.angle_alpha   90.00
_cell.angle_beta   90.00
_cell.angle_gamma   90.00
#
_symmetry.space_group_name_H-M   'P 1'
#
loop_
_entity.id
_entity.type
_entity.pdbx_description
1 polymer ?
#
loop_
_entity_poly.entity_id
_entity_poly.type
_entity_poly.pdbx_seq_one_letter_code
_entity_poly.pdbx_strand_id
1 'polypeptide(L)'
;MSRDWDKAVEQIQRTLLIQNACVIAHLIQTVHAIAIQGNTQTTDACLNDLREAIDTNEPSNHHLQFHIAQLLGRLADSGTSAEHFARDLLERAIRIESRAEYLGEQVRMLVRAGDVKSARLIALEALQMDTSDEQVLLGVVRCFLAEGQLADAIAQMEFLLATHPKAMQSEVC
;
A
#
# COMPACT_ATOMS: atom_id res chain seq x y z
N MET A 1 13.66 21.34 -9.66
CA MET A 1 12.64 20.46 -9.06
C MET A 1 12.37 20.76 -7.57
N SER A 2 13.22 21.48 -6.82
CA SER A 2 12.94 21.81 -5.40
C SER A 2 11.86 22.87 -5.18
N ARG A 3 11.76 23.87 -6.07
CA ARG A 3 10.88 25.05 -5.90
C ARG A 3 9.38 24.76 -5.85
N ASP A 4 8.93 23.62 -6.38
CA ASP A 4 7.50 23.29 -6.42
C ASP A 4 7.05 22.59 -5.13
N TRP A 5 7.94 21.84 -4.49
CA TRP A 5 7.67 21.20 -3.20
C TRP A 5 7.63 22.19 -2.05
N ASP A 6 8.49 23.21 -2.03
CA ASP A 6 8.47 24.25 -1.00
C ASP A 6 7.11 24.97 -0.96
N LYS A 7 6.55 25.28 -2.14
CA LYS A 7 5.21 25.89 -2.25
C LYS A 7 4.11 24.92 -1.84
N ALA A 8 4.21 23.65 -2.22
CA ALA A 8 3.25 22.63 -1.82
C ALA A 8 3.22 22.48 -0.29
N VAL A 9 4.39 22.37 0.35
CA VAL A 9 4.52 22.29 1.82
C VAL A 9 3.94 23.52 2.49
N GLU A 10 4.21 24.73 1.98
CA GLU A 10 3.63 25.96 2.50
C GLU A 10 2.09 25.95 2.43
N GLN A 11 1.52 25.50 1.30
CA GLN A 11 0.06 25.37 1.19
C GLN A 11 -0.51 24.31 2.13
N ILE A 12 0.17 23.17 2.30
CA ILE A 12 -0.26 22.13 3.24
C ILE A 12 -0.28 22.68 4.67
N GLN A 13 0.77 23.40 5.08
CA GLN A 13 0.83 24.04 6.40
C GLN A 13 -0.33 25.02 6.60
N ARG A 14 -0.65 25.86 5.61
CA ARG A 14 -1.80 26.77 5.65
C ARG A 14 -3.12 26.01 5.77
N THR A 15 -3.30 24.90 5.05
CA THR A 15 -4.48 24.05 5.18
C THR A 15 -4.59 23.47 6.58
N LEU A 16 -3.49 22.99 7.17
CA LEU A 16 -3.49 22.43 8.53
C LEU A 16 -3.77 23.47 9.62
N LEU A 17 -3.47 24.75 9.38
CA LEU A 17 -3.87 25.84 10.29
C LEU A 17 -5.40 26.03 10.34
N ILE A 18 -6.11 25.68 9.26
CA ILE A 18 -7.57 25.82 9.14
C ILE A 18 -8.27 24.49 9.47
N GLN A 19 -7.70 23.38 9.04
CA GLN A 19 -8.21 22.01 9.15
C GLN A 19 -7.09 21.09 9.66
N ASN A 20 -6.84 21.12 10.97
CA ASN A 20 -5.71 20.41 11.59
C ASN A 20 -5.71 18.89 11.39
N ALA A 21 -6.88 18.28 11.25
CA ALA A 21 -7.06 16.85 11.09
C ALA A 21 -7.36 16.44 9.62
N CYS A 22 -6.97 17.28 8.65
CA CYS A 22 -7.13 16.95 7.23
C CYS A 22 -6.19 15.79 6.84
N VAL A 23 -6.76 14.60 6.63
CA VAL A 23 -5.99 13.37 6.36
C VAL A 23 -5.14 13.50 5.09
N ILE A 24 -5.66 14.11 4.03
CA ILE A 24 -4.94 14.27 2.76
C ILE A 24 -3.73 15.20 2.92
N ALA A 25 -3.88 16.27 3.72
CA ALA A 25 -2.78 17.20 4.00
C ALA A 25 -1.62 16.47 4.71
N HIS A 26 -1.93 15.69 5.75
CA HIS A 26 -0.95 14.86 6.47
C HIS A 26 -0.35 13.76 5.58
N LEU A 27 -1.13 13.17 4.67
CA LEU A 27 -0.63 12.17 3.71
C LEU A 27 0.43 12.77 2.78
N ILE A 28 0.16 13.93 2.18
CA ILE A 28 1.11 14.57 1.26
C ILE A 28 2.39 14.98 2.01
N GLN A 29 2.28 15.47 3.24
CA GLN A 29 3.44 15.73 4.11
C GLN A 29 4.25 14.48 4.39
N THR A 30 3.59 13.36 4.70
CA THR A 30 4.24 12.07 4.95
C THR A 30 4.98 11.58 3.70
N VAL A 31 4.35 11.67 2.53
CA VAL A 31 4.97 11.31 1.25
C VAL A 31 6.20 12.18 0.97
N HIS A 32 6.12 13.48 1.21
CA HIS A 32 7.26 14.39 1.07
C HIS A 32 8.40 14.03 2.04
N ALA A 33 8.09 13.71 3.30
CA ALA A 33 9.08 13.31 4.29
C ALA A 33 9.81 12.02 3.87
N ILE A 34 9.08 11.01 3.36
CA ILE A 34 9.64 9.74 2.91
C ILE A 34 10.45 9.91 1.62
N ALA A 35 9.85 10.46 0.57
CA ALA A 35 10.40 10.40 -0.78
C ALA A 35 11.43 11.51 -1.10
N ILE A 36 11.42 12.62 -0.35
CA ILE A 36 12.23 13.80 -0.68
C ILE A 36 13.21 14.15 0.43
N GLN A 37 12.75 14.14 1.69
CA GLN A 37 13.62 14.49 2.82
C GLN A 37 14.48 13.30 3.27
N GLY A 38 13.90 12.10 3.32
CA GLY A 38 14.60 10.87 3.74
C GLY A 38 15.06 10.89 5.20
N ASN A 39 14.55 11.81 6.02
CA ASN A 39 14.89 11.91 7.44
C ASN A 39 13.87 11.14 8.28
N THR A 40 14.36 10.12 9.00
CA THR A 40 13.55 9.22 9.81
C THR A 40 12.74 9.94 10.89
N GLN A 41 13.32 10.95 11.55
CA GLN A 41 12.63 11.68 12.63
C GLN A 41 11.43 12.47 12.10
N THR A 42 11.58 13.11 10.94
CA THR A 42 10.48 13.85 10.31
C THR A 42 9.41 12.91 9.79
N THR A 43 9.81 11.76 9.22
CA THR A 43 8.87 10.72 8.80
C THR A 43 8.05 10.20 9.97
N ASP A 44 8.68 9.88 11.09
CA ASP A 44 7.97 9.37 12.28
C ASP A 44 6.97 10.38 12.85
N ALA A 45 7.33 11.66 12.89
CA ALA A 45 6.41 12.73 13.28
C ALA A 45 5.20 12.81 12.35
N CYS A 46 5.43 12.86 11.02
CA CYS A 46 4.35 12.91 10.04
C CYS A 46 3.45 11.67 10.08
N LEU A 47 4.01 10.48 10.32
CA LEU A 47 3.24 9.24 10.45
C LEU A 47 2.33 9.26 11.69
N ASN A 48 2.80 9.83 12.81
CA ASN A 48 1.98 9.98 14.01
C ASN A 48 0.83 10.97 13.79
N ASP A 49 1.12 12.13 13.19
CA ASP A 49 0.09 13.14 12.86
C ASP A 49 -0.94 12.57 11.88
N LEU A 50 -0.51 11.80 10.89
CA LEU A 50 -1.39 11.10 9.96
C LEU A 50 -2.26 10.05 10.69
N ARG A 51 -1.69 9.31 11.64
CA ARG A 51 -2.45 8.35 12.46
C ARG A 51 -3.59 9.04 13.20
N GLU A 52 -3.25 10.13 13.90
CA GLU A 52 -4.22 10.89 14.70
C GLU A 52 -5.33 11.48 13.82
N ALA A 53 -4.98 12.01 12.64
CA ALA A 53 -5.97 12.52 11.70
C ALA A 53 -6.93 11.43 11.19
N ILE A 54 -6.42 10.23 10.86
CA ILE A 54 -7.24 9.08 10.44
C ILE A 54 -8.14 8.64 11.60
N ASP A 55 -7.60 8.49 12.80
CA ASP A 55 -8.35 8.00 13.95
C ASP A 55 -9.45 8.99 14.40
N THR A 56 -9.22 10.28 14.20
CA THR A 56 -10.18 11.34 14.56
C THR A 56 -11.31 11.47 13.55
N ASN A 57 -10.99 11.49 12.25
CA ASN A 57 -11.96 11.86 11.22
C ASN A 57 -12.46 10.69 10.37
N GLU A 58 -11.64 9.65 10.19
CA GLU A 58 -11.90 8.56 9.24
C GLU A 58 -11.64 7.16 9.84
N PRO A 59 -12.04 6.87 11.10
CA PRO A 59 -11.63 5.64 11.80
C PRO A 59 -12.20 4.35 11.18
N SER A 60 -13.37 4.44 10.54
CA SER A 60 -14.06 3.30 9.90
C SER A 60 -13.94 3.29 8.37
N ASN A 61 -13.26 4.27 7.76
CA ASN A 61 -13.13 4.37 6.32
C ASN A 61 -12.04 3.44 5.79
N HIS A 62 -12.38 2.15 5.68
CA HIS A 62 -11.44 1.11 5.24
C HIS A 62 -10.89 1.35 3.83
N HIS A 63 -11.66 1.96 2.92
CA HIS A 63 -11.17 2.32 1.58
C HIS A 63 -10.02 3.33 1.64
N LEU A 64 -10.17 4.40 2.42
CA LEU A 64 -9.12 5.40 2.59
C LEU A 64 -7.88 4.79 3.26
N GLN A 65 -8.09 4.00 4.32
CA GLN A 65 -7.01 3.32 5.04
C GLN A 65 -6.24 2.37 4.11
N PHE A 66 -6.93 1.60 3.27
CA PHE A 66 -6.33 0.74 2.25
C PHE A 66 -5.49 1.53 1.23
N HIS A 67 -6.03 2.61 0.65
CA HIS A 67 -5.29 3.39 -0.35
C HIS A 67 -4.04 4.06 0.23
N ILE A 68 -4.11 4.56 1.47
CA ILE A 68 -2.94 5.10 2.17
C ILE A 68 -1.92 4.00 2.44
N ALA A 69 -2.35 2.84 2.93
CA ALA A 69 -1.48 1.70 3.19
C ALA A 69 -0.77 1.22 1.92
N GLN A 70 -1.50 1.12 0.80
CA GLN A 70 -0.95 0.74 -0.50
C GLN A 70 0.10 1.75 -0.98
N LEU A 71 -0.20 3.05 -0.93
CA LEU A 71 0.72 4.10 -1.35
C LEU A 71 2.01 4.09 -0.50
N LEU A 72 1.86 4.16 0.83
CA LEU A 72 3.00 4.18 1.74
C LEU A 72 3.79 2.86 1.68
N GLY A 73 3.11 1.73 1.55
CA GLY A 73 3.73 0.41 1.42
C GLY A 73 4.49 0.19 0.12
N ARG A 74 4.27 1.01 -0.92
CA ARG A 74 5.04 1.00 -2.18
C ARG A 74 6.19 1.99 -2.15
N LEU A 75 6.06 3.08 -1.38
CA LEU A 75 7.10 4.10 -1.21
C LEU A 75 8.13 3.73 -0.14
N ALA A 76 7.72 3.03 0.91
CA ALA A 76 8.56 2.75 2.07
C ALA A 76 9.58 1.64 1.80
N ASP A 77 10.81 1.83 2.26
CA ASP A 77 11.84 0.80 2.28
C ASP A 77 11.53 -0.27 3.35
N SER A 78 12.04 -1.49 3.13
CA SER A 78 11.86 -2.59 4.06
C SER A 78 12.51 -2.32 5.42
N GLY A 79 11.78 -2.60 6.50
CA GLY A 79 12.18 -2.38 7.89
C GLY A 79 11.92 -0.97 8.43
N THR A 80 11.43 -0.03 7.61
CA THR A 80 11.17 1.36 8.03
C THR A 80 9.87 1.49 8.83
N SER A 81 9.75 2.57 9.63
CA SER A 81 8.51 2.92 10.33
C SER A 81 7.33 3.11 9.38
N ALA A 82 7.57 3.65 8.18
CA ALA A 82 6.57 3.81 7.13
C ALA A 82 6.02 2.47 6.63
N GLU A 83 6.87 1.44 6.46
CA GLU A 83 6.39 0.09 6.11
C GLU A 83 5.53 -0.50 7.24
N HIS A 84 5.97 -0.39 8.49
CA HIS A 84 5.21 -0.89 9.64
C HIS A 84 3.85 -0.20 9.73
N PHE A 85 3.83 1.12 9.59
CA PHE A 85 2.60 1.91 9.57
C PHE A 85 1.65 1.47 8.46
N ALA A 86 2.16 1.29 7.24
CA ALA A 86 1.37 0.85 6.09
C ALA A 86 0.75 -0.53 6.33
N ARG A 87 1.51 -1.47 6.89
CA ARG A 87 1.01 -2.81 7.23
C ARG A 87 -0.07 -2.75 8.32
N ASP A 88 0.15 -2.00 9.40
CA ASP A 88 -0.84 -1.82 10.47
C ASP A 88 -2.15 -1.27 9.92
N LEU A 89 -2.06 -0.28 9.02
CA LEU A 89 -3.21 0.37 8.43
C LEU A 89 -3.97 -0.55 7.47
N LEU A 90 -3.26 -1.38 6.70
CA LEU A 90 -3.85 -2.41 5.86
C LEU A 90 -4.57 -3.48 6.71
N GLU A 91 -3.94 -3.97 7.77
CA GLU A 91 -4.56 -4.94 8.69
C GLU A 91 -5.82 -4.37 9.33
N ARG A 92 -5.82 -3.09 9.69
CA ARG A 92 -7.03 -2.39 10.19
C ARG A 92 -8.13 -2.36 9.12
N ALA A 93 -7.80 -1.99 7.88
CA ALA A 93 -8.76 -1.98 6.79
C ALA A 93 -9.39 -3.37 6.55
N ILE A 94 -8.57 -4.44 6.56
CA ILE A 94 -9.03 -5.83 6.42
C ILE A 94 -9.93 -6.26 7.60
N ARG A 95 -9.61 -5.84 8.83
CA ARG A 95 -10.45 -6.13 10.01
C ARG A 95 -11.82 -5.47 9.94
N ILE A 96 -11.90 -4.28 9.32
CA ILE A 96 -13.18 -3.58 9.10
C ILE A 96 -13.97 -4.29 7.99
N GLU A 97 -13.33 -4.54 6.85
CA GLU A 97 -13.95 -5.22 5.71
C GLU A 97 -12.89 -6.04 4.96
N SER A 98 -13.10 -7.36 4.86
CA SER A 98 -12.21 -8.25 4.12
C SER A 98 -12.59 -8.23 2.64
N ARG A 99 -11.66 -7.81 1.78
CA ARG A 99 -11.84 -7.72 0.32
C ARG A 99 -10.68 -8.40 -0.38
N ALA A 100 -10.94 -9.07 -1.50
CA ALA A 100 -9.92 -9.76 -2.29
C ALA A 100 -8.73 -8.84 -2.64
N GLU A 101 -9.02 -7.62 -3.10
CA GLU A 101 -8.05 -6.57 -3.38
C GLU A 101 -7.12 -6.26 -2.18
N TYR A 102 -7.67 -6.22 -0.96
CA TYR A 102 -6.91 -5.89 0.25
C TYR A 102 -5.96 -7.02 0.63
N LEU A 103 -6.45 -8.25 0.53
CA LEU A 103 -5.63 -9.44 0.72
C LEU A 103 -4.55 -9.56 -0.36
N GLY A 104 -4.84 -9.17 -1.61
CA GLY A 104 -3.84 -9.10 -2.69
C GLY A 104 -2.68 -8.14 -2.37
N GLU A 105 -2.97 -6.96 -1.81
CA GLU A 105 -1.94 -6.03 -1.34
C GLU A 105 -1.19 -6.59 -0.11
N GLN A 106 -1.86 -7.28 0.80
CA GLN A 106 -1.23 -7.94 1.95
C GLN A 106 -0.24 -9.03 1.52
N VAL A 107 -0.62 -9.84 0.53
CA VAL A 107 0.25 -10.83 -0.12
C VAL A 107 1.49 -10.15 -0.68
N ARG A 108 1.35 -9.01 -1.39
CA ARG A 108 2.49 -8.25 -1.90
C ARG A 108 3.46 -7.85 -0.78
N MET A 109 2.93 -7.31 0.32
CA MET A 109 3.74 -6.90 1.47
C MET A 109 4.47 -8.09 2.13
N LEU A 110 3.79 -9.23 2.30
CA LEU A 110 4.38 -10.44 2.89
C LEU A 110 5.48 -11.05 2.02
N VAL A 111 5.27 -11.14 0.71
CA VAL A 111 6.31 -11.60 -0.23
C VAL A 111 7.54 -10.70 -0.14
N ARG A 112 7.34 -9.37 -0.11
CA ARG A 112 8.44 -8.41 0.03
C ARG A 112 9.21 -8.57 1.35
N ALA A 113 8.50 -8.88 2.43
CA ALA A 113 9.10 -9.18 3.73
C ALA A 113 9.77 -10.57 3.80
N GLY A 114 9.66 -11.39 2.76
CA GLY A 114 10.19 -12.75 2.71
C GLY A 114 9.31 -13.81 3.40
N ASP A 115 8.13 -13.44 3.91
CA ASP A 115 7.19 -14.40 4.50
C ASP A 115 6.27 -14.99 3.43
N VAL A 116 6.89 -15.74 2.52
CA VAL A 116 6.21 -16.36 1.37
C VAL A 116 5.18 -17.40 1.82
N LYS A 117 5.40 -18.06 2.96
CA LYS A 117 4.49 -19.07 3.50
C LYS A 117 3.15 -18.46 3.88
N SER A 118 3.16 -17.37 4.65
CA SER A 118 1.93 -16.65 5.01
C SER A 118 1.31 -16.03 3.77
N ALA A 119 2.12 -15.46 2.87
CA ALA A 119 1.65 -14.89 1.61
C ALA A 119 0.87 -15.93 0.77
N ARG A 120 1.36 -17.17 0.71
CA ARG A 120 0.70 -18.24 -0.05
C ARG A 120 -0.67 -18.60 0.52
N LEU A 121 -0.81 -18.68 1.84
CA LEU A 121 -2.08 -18.98 2.50
C LEU A 121 -3.11 -17.88 2.20
N ILE A 122 -2.72 -16.61 2.38
CA ILE A 122 -3.60 -15.46 2.14
C ILE A 122 -3.95 -15.34 0.66
N ALA A 123 -3.01 -15.62 -0.25
CA ALA A 123 -3.29 -15.59 -1.68
C ALA A 123 -4.35 -16.61 -2.09
N LEU A 124 -4.34 -17.82 -1.52
CA LEU A 124 -5.35 -18.83 -1.79
C LEU A 124 -6.72 -18.45 -1.19
N GLU A 125 -6.75 -17.85 -0.01
CA GLU A 125 -7.97 -17.29 0.58
C GLU A 125 -8.57 -16.20 -0.32
N ALA A 126 -7.76 -15.23 -0.74
CA ALA A 126 -8.19 -14.14 -1.60
C ALA A 126 -8.72 -14.64 -2.96
N LEU A 127 -8.09 -15.70 -3.51
CA LEU A 127 -8.51 -16.30 -4.77
C LEU A 127 -9.88 -17.00 -4.65
N GLN A 128 -10.22 -17.54 -3.48
CA GLN A 128 -11.55 -18.07 -3.21
C GLN A 128 -12.61 -16.97 -3.11
N MET A 129 -12.23 -15.77 -2.69
CA MET A 129 -13.13 -14.61 -2.62
C MET A 129 -13.40 -14.02 -4.01
N ASP A 130 -12.36 -13.81 -4.80
CA ASP A 130 -12.48 -13.33 -6.18
C ASP A 130 -11.37 -13.93 -7.06
N THR A 131 -11.75 -14.93 -7.85
CA THR A 131 -10.85 -15.61 -8.80
C THR A 131 -10.39 -14.71 -9.97
N SER A 132 -11.02 -13.55 -10.14
CA SER A 132 -10.75 -12.63 -11.24
C SER A 132 -10.01 -11.38 -10.83
N ASP A 133 -9.75 -11.16 -9.54
CA ASP A 133 -9.03 -9.97 -9.08
C ASP A 133 -7.56 -9.97 -9.53
N GLU A 134 -7.16 -8.90 -10.23
CA GLU A 134 -5.81 -8.78 -10.81
C GLU A 134 -4.71 -8.79 -9.73
N GLN A 135 -4.92 -8.11 -8.60
CA GLN A 135 -3.92 -8.01 -7.53
C GLN A 135 -3.73 -9.35 -6.84
N VAL A 136 -4.81 -10.12 -6.67
CA VAL A 136 -4.75 -11.49 -6.14
C VAL A 136 -3.99 -12.41 -7.10
N LEU A 137 -4.31 -12.39 -8.39
CA LEU A 137 -3.61 -13.20 -9.40
C LEU A 137 -2.12 -12.87 -9.47
N LEU A 138 -1.75 -11.58 -9.44
CA LEU A 138 -0.35 -11.14 -9.33
C LEU A 138 0.30 -11.58 -8.01
N GLY A 139 -0.45 -11.57 -6.91
CA GLY A 139 -0.01 -12.10 -5.62
C GLY A 139 0.38 -13.58 -5.71
N VAL A 140 -0.44 -14.41 -6.35
CA VAL A 140 -0.14 -15.83 -6.59
C VAL A 140 1.13 -16.00 -7.43
N VAL A 141 1.28 -15.21 -8.51
CA VAL A 141 2.51 -15.22 -9.33
C VAL A 141 3.74 -14.88 -8.49
N ARG A 142 3.67 -13.83 -7.66
CA ARG A 142 4.75 -13.43 -6.76
C ARG A 142 5.15 -14.55 -5.79
N CYS A 143 4.17 -15.27 -5.24
CA CYS A 143 4.43 -16.43 -4.38
C CYS A 143 5.17 -17.54 -5.15
N PHE A 144 4.70 -17.92 -6.35
CA PHE A 144 5.36 -18.93 -7.18
C PHE A 144 6.81 -18.55 -7.53
N LEU A 145 7.05 -17.28 -7.88
CA LEU A 145 8.40 -16.79 -8.17
C LEU A 145 9.30 -16.87 -6.94
N ALA A 146 8.80 -16.48 -5.77
CA ALA A 146 9.56 -16.54 -4.53
C ALA A 146 9.84 -17.99 -4.05
N GLU A 147 8.98 -18.95 -4.43
CA GLU A 147 9.17 -20.38 -4.19
C GLU A 147 10.05 -21.08 -5.25
N GLY A 148 10.42 -20.37 -6.32
CA GLY A 148 11.18 -20.93 -7.44
C GLY A 148 10.37 -21.80 -8.41
N GLN A 149 9.04 -21.78 -8.30
CA GLN A 149 8.11 -22.55 -9.14
C GLN A 149 7.82 -21.80 -10.46
N LEU A 150 8.83 -21.72 -11.34
CA LEU A 150 8.75 -20.91 -12.57
C LEU A 150 7.66 -21.38 -13.55
N ALA A 151 7.44 -22.69 -13.68
CA ALA A 151 6.43 -23.22 -14.60
C ALA A 151 5.01 -22.78 -14.17
N ASP A 152 4.72 -22.85 -12.87
CA ASP A 152 3.44 -22.44 -12.32
C ASP A 152 3.27 -20.91 -12.39
N ALA A 153 4.34 -20.15 -12.15
CA ALA A 153 4.34 -18.68 -12.32
C ALA A 153 4.00 -18.27 -13.76
N ILE A 154 4.58 -18.96 -14.76
CA ILE A 154 4.31 -18.71 -16.18
C ILE A 154 2.85 -19.03 -16.50
N ALA A 155 2.37 -20.22 -16.14
CA ALA A 155 0.98 -20.63 -16.40
C ALA A 155 -0.03 -19.65 -15.77
N GLN A 156 0.23 -19.21 -14.53
CA GLN A 156 -0.62 -18.24 -13.86
C GLN A 156 -0.59 -16.86 -14.52
N MET A 157 0.58 -16.43 -15.00
CA MET A 157 0.72 -15.17 -15.74
C MET A 157 -0.02 -15.23 -17.09
N GLU A 158 0.07 -16.34 -17.82
CA GLU A 158 -0.67 -16.53 -19.08
C GLU A 158 -2.19 -16.44 -18.86
N PHE A 159 -2.70 -17.04 -17.78
CA PHE A 159 -4.10 -16.91 -17.39
C PHE A 159 -4.48 -15.45 -17.07
N LEU A 160 -3.63 -14.74 -16.32
CA LEU A 160 -3.84 -13.33 -15.99
C LEU A 160 -3.91 -12.49 -17.27
N LEU A 161 -2.99 -12.68 -18.22
CA LEU A 161 -2.97 -11.93 -19.47
C LEU A 161 -4.16 -12.23 -20.37
N ALA A 162 -4.66 -13.46 -20.36
CA ALA A 162 -5.85 -13.85 -21.11
C ALA A 162 -7.14 -13.22 -20.54
N THR A 163 -7.22 -13.05 -19.22
CA THR A 163 -8.39 -12.50 -18.53
C THR A 163 -8.34 -10.96 -18.38
N HIS A 164 -7.13 -10.39 -18.28
CA HIS A 164 -6.86 -8.97 -18.12
C HIS A 164 -5.88 -8.47 -19.18
N PRO A 165 -6.30 -8.34 -20.45
CA PRO A 165 -5.39 -7.96 -21.55
C PRO A 165 -4.77 -6.57 -21.40
N LYS A 166 -5.33 -5.72 -20.52
CA LYS A 166 -4.79 -4.40 -20.19
C LYS A 166 -3.74 -4.41 -19.07
N ALA A 167 -3.51 -5.54 -18.38
CA ALA A 167 -2.49 -5.63 -17.34
C ALA A 167 -1.07 -5.33 -17.88
N MET A 168 -0.83 -5.60 -19.17
CA MET A 168 0.41 -5.23 -19.88
C MET A 168 0.52 -3.73 -20.20
N GLN A 169 -0.56 -2.97 -20.05
CA GLN A 169 -0.65 -1.54 -20.39
C GLN A 169 -0.48 -0.65 -19.16
N SER A 170 -0.07 -1.18 -18.00
CA SER A 170 0.35 -0.35 -16.87
C SER A 170 1.57 0.46 -17.28
N GLU A 171 1.34 1.65 -17.84
CA GLU A 171 2.33 2.70 -17.94
C GLU A 171 2.94 2.88 -16.56
N VAL A 172 4.23 2.58 -16.49
CA VAL A 172 5.08 2.78 -15.34
C VAL A 172 4.88 4.22 -14.86
N CYS A 173 4.29 4.39 -13.68
CA CYS A 173 4.35 5.59 -12.85
C CYS A 173 4.46 5.18 -11.39
#